data_AF-A0A4Q3C213-F1
#
_entry.id   AF-A0A4Q3C213-F1
#
_cell.length_a   1.000
_cell.length_b   1.000
_cell.length_c   1.000
_cell.angle_alpha   90.00
_cell.angle_beta   90.00
_cell.angle_gamma   90.00
#
_symmetry.space_group_name_H-M   'P 1'
#
loop_
_entity.id
_entity.type
_entity.pdbx_description
1 polymer ?
#
loop_
_entity_poly.entity_id
_entity_poly.type
_entity_poly.pdbx_seq_one_letter_code
_entity_poly.pdbx_strand_id
1 'polypeptide(L)'
;MTETGFGGTGHACEFETSLMLLIAPQLVITENIKPGENTSTFGWAEGDMLSGAKASFFRSIKEMTPNGVFGDPTKSSPEKGKRITDVVLSALKQIVTDLSSTTNKKS
;
A
#
# COMPACT_ATOMS: atom_id res chain seq x y z
N MET A 1 -4.22 3.47 -9.14
CA MET A 1 -3.09 3.77 -8.23
C MET A 1 -1.90 2.89 -8.53
N THR A 2 -2.10 1.58 -8.70
CA THR A 2 -1.08 0.62 -9.14
C THR A 2 -1.14 0.38 -10.65
N GLU A 3 0.00 0.14 -11.28
CA GLU A 3 0.16 -0.34 -12.66
C GLU A 3 0.33 -1.87 -12.74
N THR A 4 0.66 -2.53 -11.62
CA THR A 4 0.83 -3.99 -11.55
C THR A 4 -0.43 -4.78 -11.21
N GLY A 5 -1.52 -4.10 -10.84
CA GLY A 5 -2.84 -4.71 -10.68
C GLY A 5 -3.13 -5.18 -9.26
N PHE A 6 -3.86 -6.28 -9.10
CA PHE A 6 -4.30 -6.77 -7.79
C PHE A 6 -3.11 -7.03 -6.85
N GLY A 7 -3.21 -6.59 -5.59
CA GLY A 7 -2.11 -6.66 -4.63
C GLY A 7 -1.10 -5.52 -4.76
N GLY A 8 -1.24 -4.63 -5.74
CA GLY A 8 -0.40 -3.42 -5.86
C GLY A 8 -0.53 -2.45 -4.69
N THR A 9 -1.50 -2.67 -3.79
CA THR A 9 -1.63 -2.02 -2.47
C THR A 9 -1.66 -3.04 -1.31
N GLY A 10 -1.00 -4.17 -1.51
CA GLY A 10 -0.80 -5.24 -0.55
C GLY A 10 0.42 -5.03 0.34
N HIS A 11 1.34 -6.00 0.35
CA HIS A 11 2.54 -5.99 1.19
C HIS A 11 3.83 -6.15 0.37
N ALA A 12 4.86 -5.36 0.71
CA ALA A 12 6.07 -5.12 -0.08
C ALA A 12 5.76 -4.82 -1.56
N CYS A 13 4.60 -4.22 -1.82
CA CYS A 13 4.01 -4.04 -3.14
C CYS A 13 4.49 -2.76 -3.82
N GLU A 14 3.91 -2.43 -4.98
CA GLU A 14 4.17 -1.20 -5.74
C GLU A 14 3.99 0.06 -4.86
N PHE A 15 2.91 0.09 -4.06
CA PHE A 15 2.59 1.23 -3.21
C PHE A 15 3.63 1.46 -2.12
N GLU A 16 3.91 0.43 -1.30
CA GLU A 16 4.85 0.54 -0.17
C GLU A 16 6.28 0.81 -0.64
N THR A 17 6.72 0.12 -1.71
CA THR A 17 8.06 0.31 -2.27
C THR A 17 8.21 1.71 -2.87
N SER A 18 7.18 2.25 -3.54
CA SER A 18 7.20 3.63 -4.05
C SER A 18 7.33 4.66 -2.92
N LEU A 19 6.65 4.45 -1.79
CA LEU A 19 6.78 5.31 -0.61
C LEU A 19 8.18 5.24 -0.01
N MET A 20 8.73 4.03 0.15
CA MET A 20 10.08 3.85 0.69
C MET A 20 11.16 4.47 -0.20
N LEU A 21 11.02 4.37 -1.53
CA LEU A 21 11.92 5.04 -2.49
C LEU A 21 11.90 6.57 -2.37
N LEU A 22 10.78 7.16 -1.94
CA LEU A 22 10.71 8.59 -1.65
C LEU A 22 11.31 8.93 -0.28
N ILE A 23 10.96 8.16 0.76
CA ILE A 23 11.24 8.50 2.17
C ILE A 23 12.67 8.17 2.56
N ALA A 24 13.14 6.97 2.19
CA ALA A 24 14.42 6.43 2.59
C ALA A 24 14.96 5.48 1.50
N PRO A 25 15.32 6.00 0.31
CA PRO A 25 15.75 5.18 -0.82
C PRO A 25 16.94 4.27 -0.49
N GLN A 26 17.81 4.68 0.44
CA GLN A 26 18.96 3.89 0.90
C GLN A 26 18.58 2.60 1.65
N LEU A 27 17.32 2.48 2.10
CA LEU A 27 16.81 1.26 2.75
C LEU A 27 16.16 0.29 1.75
N VAL A 28 16.02 0.70 0.48
CA VAL A 28 15.46 -0.14 -0.58
C VAL A 28 16.60 -0.81 -1.33
N ILE A 29 16.70 -2.13 -1.20
CA ILE A 29 17.67 -2.95 -1.93
C ILE A 29 17.11 -3.20 -3.34
N THR A 30 17.33 -2.24 -4.24
CA THR A 30 16.69 -2.21 -5.58
C THR A 30 16.98 -3.43 -6.45
N GLU A 31 18.14 -4.06 -6.28
CA GLU A 31 18.56 -5.29 -6.96
C GLU A 31 17.71 -6.51 -6.60
N ASN A 32 16.98 -6.46 -5.48
CA ASN A 32 16.08 -7.52 -5.04
C ASN A 32 14.63 -7.29 -5.47
N ILE A 33 14.32 -6.19 -6.17
CA ILE A 33 12.98 -5.93 -6.70
C ILE A 33 12.68 -6.95 -7.81
N LYS A 34 11.71 -7.83 -7.53
CA LYS A 34 11.23 -8.88 -8.44
C LYS A 34 9.70 -8.88 -8.44
N PRO A 35 9.05 -9.43 -9.47
CA PRO A 35 7.60 -9.68 -9.42
C PRO A 35 7.25 -10.48 -8.17
N GLY A 36 6.13 -10.15 -7.52
CA GLY A 36 5.66 -10.94 -6.39
C GLY A 36 5.02 -12.26 -6.84
N GLU A 37 4.87 -13.17 -5.89
CA GLU A 37 4.45 -14.55 -6.13
C GLU A 37 3.17 -14.85 -5.34
N ASN A 38 2.11 -14.08 -5.61
CA ASN A 38 0.84 -14.25 -4.91
C ASN A 38 0.22 -15.63 -5.22
N THR A 39 -0.05 -16.39 -4.16
CA THR A 39 -0.76 -17.67 -4.23
C THR A 39 -2.23 -17.43 -3.95
N SER A 40 -3.06 -17.52 -5.00
CA SER A 40 -4.49 -17.34 -4.89
C SER A 40 -5.14 -18.38 -3.98
N THR A 41 -6.20 -17.96 -3.29
CA THR A 41 -7.09 -18.79 -2.46
C THR A 41 -8.50 -18.74 -3.05
N PHE A 42 -9.50 -18.32 -2.28
CA PHE A 42 -10.86 -18.12 -2.73
C PHE A 42 -11.07 -16.67 -3.15
N GLY A 43 -11.68 -16.42 -4.31
CA GLY A 43 -11.88 -15.06 -4.80
C GLY A 43 -12.73 -14.14 -3.89
N TRP A 44 -13.52 -14.70 -2.97
CA TRP A 44 -14.24 -13.92 -1.95
C TRP A 44 -13.37 -13.53 -0.73
N ALA A 45 -12.24 -14.21 -0.54
CA ALA A 45 -11.26 -13.98 0.52
C ALA A 45 -10.07 -13.13 0.06
N GLU A 46 -9.91 -12.92 -1.24
CA GLU A 46 -8.88 -12.06 -1.81
C GLU A 46 -9.20 -10.58 -1.54
N GLY A 47 -8.21 -9.84 -1.06
CA GLY A 47 -8.28 -8.39 -0.91
C GLY A 47 -6.91 -7.75 -0.73
N ASP A 48 -6.86 -6.44 -0.91
CA ASP A 48 -5.73 -5.57 -0.57
C ASP A 48 -6.22 -4.31 0.17
N MET A 49 -5.34 -3.33 0.39
CA MET A 49 -5.69 -2.13 1.16
C MET A 49 -6.86 -1.33 0.55
N LEU A 50 -6.96 -1.28 -0.78
CA LEU A 50 -8.00 -0.48 -1.47
C LEU A 50 -9.21 -1.31 -1.90
N SER A 51 -9.05 -2.63 -2.02
CA SER A 51 -10.10 -3.57 -2.42
C SER A 51 -10.25 -4.66 -1.36
N GLY A 52 -11.14 -4.45 -0.39
CA GLY A 52 -11.36 -5.42 0.69
C GLY A 52 -12.01 -6.72 0.23
N ALA A 53 -11.68 -7.82 0.92
CA ALA A 53 -12.31 -9.12 0.73
C ALA A 53 -13.80 -9.10 1.15
N LYS A 54 -14.63 -9.96 0.53
CA LYS A 54 -16.06 -10.10 0.88
C LYS A 54 -16.26 -10.77 2.23
N ALA A 55 -15.36 -11.68 2.61
CA ALA A 55 -15.31 -12.26 3.94
C ALA A 55 -13.85 -12.49 4.35
N SER A 56 -13.59 -12.42 5.66
CA SER A 56 -12.24 -12.61 6.21
C SER A 56 -11.86 -14.09 6.21
N PHE A 57 -10.70 -14.40 5.66
CA PHE A 57 -10.08 -15.73 5.76
C PHE A 57 -8.62 -15.54 6.14
N PHE A 58 -8.24 -16.08 7.30
CA PHE A 58 -6.88 -15.95 7.77
C PHE A 58 -5.95 -16.91 7.03
N ARG A 59 -4.83 -16.37 6.55
CA ARG A 59 -3.69 -17.12 6.00
C ARG A 59 -2.42 -16.49 6.54
N SER A 60 -1.41 -17.31 6.77
CA SER A 60 -0.06 -16.80 7.02
C SER A 60 0.51 -16.14 5.76
N ILE A 61 1.41 -15.17 5.92
CA ILE A 61 2.09 -14.54 4.77
C ILE A 61 2.80 -15.59 3.92
N LYS A 62 3.40 -16.61 4.54
CA LYS A 62 4.06 -17.73 3.83
C LYS A 62 3.10 -18.54 2.95
N GLU A 63 1.85 -18.70 3.37
CA GLU A 63 0.82 -19.36 2.56
C GLU A 63 0.34 -18.45 1.44
N MET A 64 0.35 -17.14 1.65
CA MET A 64 -0.08 -16.15 0.65
C MET A 64 1.01 -15.92 -0.41
N THR A 65 2.29 -15.88 -0.02
CA THR A 65 3.42 -15.53 -0.88
C THR A 65 4.69 -16.28 -0.44
N PRO A 66 5.36 -17.03 -1.34
CA PRO A 66 6.61 -17.71 -1.01
C PRO A 66 7.77 -16.75 -0.67
N ASN A 67 7.77 -15.56 -1.26
CA ASN A 67 8.85 -14.57 -1.15
C ASN A 67 8.53 -13.42 -0.15
N GLY A 68 7.36 -13.45 0.51
CA GLY A 68 6.92 -12.40 1.42
C GLY A 68 6.30 -11.18 0.73
N VAL A 69 6.29 -11.12 -0.61
CA VAL A 69 5.75 -10.00 -1.39
C VAL A 69 4.33 -10.32 -1.85
N PHE A 70 3.34 -9.58 -1.34
CA PHE A 70 1.95 -9.67 -1.79
C PHE A 70 1.62 -8.47 -2.69
N GLY A 71 1.72 -8.69 -4.01
CA GLY A 71 1.65 -7.65 -5.04
C GLY A 71 2.83 -7.74 -5.99
N ASP A 72 3.16 -6.64 -6.67
CA ASP A 72 4.35 -6.59 -7.53
C ASP A 72 4.99 -5.19 -7.43
N PRO A 73 6.23 -5.09 -6.92
CA PRO A 73 6.95 -3.83 -6.74
C PRO A 73 7.71 -3.35 -7.99
N THR A 74 7.69 -4.07 -9.11
CA THR A 74 8.54 -3.78 -10.29
C THR A 74 8.23 -2.46 -11.00
N LYS A 75 7.05 -1.89 -10.76
CA LYS A 75 6.66 -0.56 -11.28
C LYS A 75 6.82 0.56 -10.25
N SER A 76 7.47 0.32 -9.12
CA SER A 76 7.65 1.33 -8.08
C SER A 76 8.56 2.47 -8.52
N SER A 77 8.26 3.69 -8.08
CA SER A 77 9.12 4.84 -8.35
C SER A 77 8.99 5.91 -7.27
N PRO A 78 10.03 6.73 -7.04
CA PRO A 78 9.94 7.85 -6.09
C PRO A 78 8.88 8.89 -6.52
N GLU A 79 8.66 9.10 -7.83
CA GLU A 79 7.61 9.99 -8.35
C GLU A 79 6.21 9.47 -8.01
N LYS A 80 6.00 8.14 -8.05
CA LYS A 80 4.76 7.53 -7.56
C LYS A 80 4.60 7.75 -6.06
N GLY A 81 5.67 7.52 -5.29
CA GLY A 81 5.69 7.78 -3.86
C GLY A 81 5.28 9.21 -3.54
N LYS A 82 5.78 10.18 -4.31
CA LYS A 82 5.43 11.60 -4.15
C LYS A 82 3.95 11.84 -4.44
N ARG A 83 3.43 11.35 -5.57
CA ARG A 83 2.01 11.51 -5.93
C ARG A 83 1.08 10.92 -4.86
N ILE A 84 1.41 9.73 -4.34
CA ILE A 84 0.66 9.09 -3.25
C ILE A 84 0.70 9.97 -2.00
N THR A 85 1.90 10.40 -1.60
CA THR A 85 2.11 11.22 -0.40
C THR A 85 1.35 12.54 -0.48
N ASP A 86 1.38 13.23 -1.62
CA ASP A 86 0.67 14.50 -1.82
C ASP A 86 -0.86 14.33 -1.64
N VAL A 87 -1.44 13.25 -2.18
CA VAL A 87 -2.88 12.93 -2.03
C VAL A 87 -3.23 12.63 -0.57
N VAL A 88 -2.43 11.79 0.10
CA VAL A 88 -2.65 11.41 1.50
C VAL A 88 -2.52 12.62 2.41
N LEU A 89 -1.50 13.47 2.22
CA LEU A 89 -1.31 14.69 2.99
C LEU A 89 -2.47 15.67 2.82
N SER A 90 -2.99 15.83 1.60
CA SER A 90 -4.16 16.68 1.35
C SER A 90 -5.39 16.20 2.12
N ALA A 91 -5.67 14.89 2.10
CA ALA A 91 -6.80 14.29 2.81
C ALA A 91 -6.64 14.39 4.34
N LEU A 92 -5.44 14.06 4.86
CA LEU A 92 -5.16 14.15 6.30
C LEU A 92 -5.21 15.59 6.81
N LYS A 93 -4.71 16.55 6.04
CA LYS A 93 -4.78 17.97 6.39
C LYS A 93 -6.23 18.43 6.56
N GLN A 94 -7.15 17.98 5.70
CA GLN A 94 -8.56 18.30 5.84
C GLN A 94 -9.12 17.75 7.16
N ILE A 95 -8.87 16.47 7.46
CA ILE A 95 -9.32 15.83 8.71
C ILE A 95 -8.81 16.58 9.94
N VAL A 96 -7.51 16.90 9.98
CA VAL A 96 -6.90 17.63 11.10
C VAL A 96 -7.51 19.03 11.25
N THR A 97 -7.75 19.72 10.14
CA THR A 97 -8.39 21.04 10.14
C THR A 97 -9.81 20.97 10.72
N ASP A 98 -10.61 20.00 10.27
CA ASP A 98 -11.98 19.81 10.73
C ASP A 98 -12.04 19.53 12.24
N LEU A 99 -11.16 18.64 12.74
CA LEU A 99 -11.06 18.32 14.16
C LEU A 99 -10.67 19.55 15.00
N SER A 100 -9.69 20.33 14.55
CA SER A 100 -9.23 21.54 15.24
C SER A 100 -10.29 22.66 15.28
N SER A 101 -11.07 22.80 14.20
CA SER A 101 -12.14 23.80 14.13
C SER A 101 -13.34 23.45 15.03
N THR A 102 -13.58 22.15 15.24
CA THR A 102 -14.66 21.65 16.10
C THR A 102 -14.32 21.83 17.58
N THR A 103 -13.04 21.80 17.95
CA THR A 103 -12.58 22.05 19.33
C THR A 103 -12.76 23.53 19.73
N ASN A 104 -12.66 24.46 18.78
CA ASN A 104 -12.80 25.91 18.99
C ASN A 104 -14.26 26.43 19.00
N LYS A 105 -15.26 25.58 18.74
CA LYS A 105 -16.69 25.98 18.72
C LYS A 105 -17.43 25.80 20.06
N LYS A 106 -16.73 25.53 21.15
CA LYS A 106 -17.29 25.57 22.52
C LYS A 106 -16.86 26.87 23.22
N SER A 107 -17.60 27.96 22.96
CA SER A 107 -17.70 29.15 23.80
C SER A 107 -19.04 29.82 23.59
#